data_AF-A0A914ZGS4-F1
#
_entry.id   AF-A0A914ZGS4-F1
#
_cell.length_a   1.000
_cell.length_b   1.000
_cell.length_c   1.000
_cell.angle_alpha   90.00
_cell.angle_beta   90.00
_cell.angle_gamma   90.00
#
_symmetry.space_group_name_H-M   'P 1'
#
loop_
_entity.id
_entity.type
_entity.pdbx_description
1 polymer ?
#
loop_
_entity_poly.entity_id
_entity_poly.type
_entity_poly.pdbx_seq_one_letter_code
_entity_poly.pdbx_strand_id
1 'polypeptide(L)'
;RTARYCLAFFPTVPNAEIINLFSGQMEYFMPFLFLTLLFLPDGNCVLDASWWSSVAQLSTANLLAGSGPRPMCLHLQGLSPGQARICELFRDHMPAVGAGAKAAIAECQHQFKNERWNCSTPYGSGYVGPVHKLGSREAAFTYSILSAGVTHEVGRRCRLGLLQSCGCSQAAKPSSVSSEWTWGGCGDNVEYGYRFSRDFIDVREKEQGFPKRSSDHGRSLMNRWNNEVGRKLIKRHTRPKCKCHGVSGACNLKTCWMQLPTMRQMGGVLLNKYRTAKRIQINARGNMQIMSQPGKRDRQGGGKRKNRALQTELVFLDDSPDYCRENRAQGTLGTTGRICRRGSAGSDGCDVLCCGRGYN
;
A
#
# COMPACT_ATOMS: atom_id res chain seq x y z
N ARG A 1 20.21 11.86 -35.41
CA ARG A 1 19.93 13.32 -35.31
C ARG A 1 18.94 13.49 -34.16
N THR A 2 19.48 13.60 -32.94
CA THR A 2 19.49 14.83 -32.10
C THR A 2 18.13 15.03 -31.43
N ALA A 3 17.90 14.48 -30.22
CA ALA A 3 18.26 15.04 -28.92
C ALA A 3 17.59 16.42 -28.72
N ARG A 4 16.83 16.72 -27.65
CA ARG A 4 17.37 17.05 -26.33
C ARG A 4 16.26 17.54 -25.38
N TYR A 5 16.40 17.14 -24.11
CA TYR A 5 16.19 17.87 -22.84
C TYR A 5 14.85 18.55 -22.51
N CYS A 6 14.16 18.00 -21.51
CA CYS A 6 13.62 18.82 -20.43
C CYS A 6 14.79 19.21 -19.50
N LEU A 7 15.17 20.48 -19.50
CA LEU A 7 16.01 21.08 -18.47
C LEU A 7 15.15 21.97 -17.58
N ALA A 8 15.33 21.78 -16.27
CA ALA A 8 14.86 22.65 -15.22
C ALA A 8 15.61 23.99 -15.24
N PHE A 9 14.97 25.09 -14.79
CA PHE A 9 15.38 25.96 -13.67
C PHE A 9 14.50 27.24 -13.62
N PHE A 10 14.11 27.61 -12.39
CA PHE A 10 13.47 28.86 -11.91
C PHE A 10 14.35 30.13 -12.19
N PRO A 11 13.90 31.42 -12.06
CA PRO A 11 13.09 31.94 -10.94
C PRO A 11 12.14 33.16 -11.18
N THR A 12 11.41 33.49 -10.10
CA THR A 12 10.75 34.76 -9.65
C THR A 12 11.08 36.06 -10.42
N VAL A 13 10.24 37.10 -10.60
CA VAL A 13 9.44 37.96 -9.68
C VAL A 13 8.43 38.83 -10.54
N PRO A 14 7.74 39.92 -10.08
CA PRO A 14 6.31 40.04 -9.78
C PRO A 14 5.47 40.99 -10.70
N ASN A 15 4.18 41.10 -10.35
CA ASN A 15 3.18 42.08 -10.81
C ASN A 15 3.67 43.54 -10.90
N ALA A 16 3.30 44.25 -11.97
CA ALA A 16 2.51 45.50 -11.96
C ALA A 16 2.47 46.14 -13.37
N GLU A 17 1.28 46.58 -13.76
CA GLU A 17 0.92 47.71 -14.65
C GLU A 17 1.75 48.00 -15.91
N ILE A 18 1.08 48.06 -17.07
CA ILE A 18 1.01 49.27 -17.90
C ILE A 18 -0.18 49.17 -18.85
N ILE A 19 -1.02 50.20 -18.74
CA ILE A 19 -2.22 50.52 -19.49
C ILE A 19 -1.83 51.17 -20.83
N ASN A 20 -2.57 50.82 -21.87
CA ASN A 20 -2.80 51.52 -23.15
C ASN A 20 -1.59 51.90 -24.02
N LEU A 21 -1.63 51.45 -25.28
CA LEU A 21 -1.59 52.34 -26.45
C LEU A 21 -1.92 51.58 -27.74
N PHE A 22 -2.76 52.23 -28.55
CA PHE A 22 -3.11 51.98 -29.96
C PHE A 22 -4.18 50.95 -30.31
N SER A 23 -5.40 51.48 -30.22
CA SER A 23 -6.47 51.39 -31.22
C SER A 23 -5.99 51.31 -32.68
N GLY A 24 -6.43 50.28 -33.39
CA GLY A 24 -6.36 50.21 -34.85
C GLY A 24 -6.62 48.81 -35.37
N GLN A 25 -7.76 48.62 -36.04
CA GLN A 25 -8.17 47.43 -36.81
C GLN A 25 -8.77 46.26 -36.00
N MET A 26 -9.98 46.53 -35.52
CA MET A 26 -11.06 45.54 -35.42
C MET A 26 -11.49 45.15 -36.85
N GLU A 27 -11.11 43.95 -37.26
CA GLU A 27 -11.88 42.99 -38.07
C GLU A 27 -10.91 41.82 -38.37
N TYR A 28 -11.39 40.57 -38.34
CA TYR A 28 -10.62 39.32 -38.55
C TYR A 28 -10.03 38.56 -37.34
N PHE A 29 -10.54 38.69 -36.11
CA PHE A 29 -10.14 37.78 -35.01
C PHE A 29 -11.29 37.20 -34.16
N MET A 30 -12.51 37.14 -34.71
CA MET A 30 -13.68 36.53 -34.05
C MET A 30 -14.38 35.45 -34.90
N PRO A 31 -13.63 34.50 -35.48
CA PRO A 31 -14.16 33.12 -35.55
C PRO A 31 -13.16 32.04 -35.11
N PHE A 32 -11.94 32.38 -34.70
CA PHE A 32 -10.94 31.38 -34.31
C PHE A 32 -10.98 30.94 -32.85
N LEU A 33 -11.71 31.63 -31.97
CA LEU A 33 -11.82 31.25 -30.55
C LEU A 33 -12.92 30.21 -30.27
N PHE A 34 -13.81 29.93 -31.23
CA PHE A 34 -14.87 28.94 -31.08
C PHE A 34 -14.63 27.64 -31.87
N LEU A 35 -13.67 27.62 -32.80
CA LEU A 35 -13.30 26.39 -33.54
C LEU A 35 -12.14 25.60 -32.92
N THR A 36 -11.41 26.17 -31.94
CA THR A 36 -10.33 25.47 -31.22
C THR A 36 -10.80 24.70 -29.99
N LEU A 37 -12.11 24.67 -29.71
CA LEU A 37 -12.71 23.81 -28.68
C LEU A 37 -13.25 22.47 -29.23
N LEU A 38 -13.12 22.20 -30.53
CA LEU A 38 -13.63 20.97 -31.16
C LEU A 38 -12.57 20.07 -31.82
N PHE A 39 -11.28 20.43 -31.73
CA PHE A 39 -10.19 19.61 -32.26
C PHE A 39 -8.97 19.55 -31.33
N LEU A 40 -9.20 19.43 -30.02
CA LEU A 40 -8.23 18.74 -29.19
C LEU A 40 -8.57 17.25 -29.31
N PRO A 41 -7.68 16.38 -29.82
CA PRO A 41 -7.87 14.95 -29.63
C PRO A 41 -7.99 14.73 -28.13
N ASP A 42 -8.89 13.84 -27.70
CA ASP A 42 -9.09 13.37 -26.34
C ASP A 42 -7.76 12.88 -25.74
N GLY A 43 -6.92 13.85 -25.37
CA GLY A 43 -5.78 13.71 -24.52
C GLY A 43 -6.37 13.55 -23.15
N ASN A 44 -6.87 12.35 -22.88
CA ASN A 44 -6.91 11.78 -21.56
C ASN A 44 -5.47 11.82 -21.03
N CYS A 45 -5.04 12.99 -20.57
CA CYS A 45 -4.15 13.07 -19.43
C CYS A 45 -4.90 12.32 -18.36
N VAL A 46 -4.58 11.03 -18.23
CA VAL A 46 -4.95 10.21 -17.10
C VAL A 46 -4.34 10.93 -15.89
N LEU A 47 -5.09 11.86 -15.32
CA LEU A 47 -4.95 12.24 -13.94
C LEU A 47 -4.97 10.90 -13.22
N ASP A 48 -3.87 10.58 -12.54
CA ASP A 48 -3.77 9.40 -11.69
C ASP A 48 -4.82 9.57 -10.58
N ALA A 49 -6.05 9.17 -10.90
CA ALA A 49 -7.28 9.26 -10.12
C ALA A 49 -7.25 8.21 -9.02
N SER A 50 -6.13 8.18 -8.32
CA SER A 50 -5.93 7.38 -7.15
C SER A 50 -6.69 8.04 -6.00
N TRP A 51 -7.55 7.28 -5.34
CA TRP A 51 -8.35 7.73 -4.18
C TRP A 51 -7.50 8.37 -3.06
N TRP A 52 -6.19 8.06 -2.95
CA TRP A 52 -5.32 8.74 -2.00
C TRP A 52 -5.12 10.20 -2.37
N SER A 53 -5.37 10.62 -3.60
CA SER A 53 -5.53 12.04 -3.97
C SER A 53 -6.82 12.62 -3.38
N SER A 54 -7.93 11.89 -3.33
CA SER A 54 -9.19 12.33 -2.69
C SER A 54 -9.15 12.28 -1.16
N VAL A 55 -8.46 11.30 -0.58
CA VAL A 55 -8.20 11.21 0.86
C VAL A 55 -7.03 12.09 1.29
N ALA A 56 -6.10 12.40 0.38
CA ALA A 56 -5.17 13.52 0.57
C ALA A 56 -5.87 14.87 0.40
N GLN A 57 -6.93 14.99 -0.40
CA GLN A 57 -7.76 16.21 -0.45
C GLN A 57 -8.46 16.48 0.90
N LEU A 58 -8.80 15.43 1.66
CA LEU A 58 -9.18 15.56 3.09
C LEU A 58 -8.03 16.11 3.96
N SER A 59 -6.76 15.90 3.58
CA SER A 59 -5.58 16.45 4.29
C SER A 59 -5.18 17.86 3.84
N THR A 60 -5.32 18.23 2.58
CA THR A 60 -4.97 19.58 2.10
C THR A 60 -6.03 20.62 2.49
N ALA A 61 -7.31 20.22 2.58
CA ALA A 61 -8.39 21.08 3.09
C ALA A 61 -8.27 21.39 4.59
N ASN A 62 -7.44 20.65 5.35
CA ASN A 62 -7.21 20.93 6.77
C ASN A 62 -6.04 21.87 7.02
N LEU A 63 -5.15 22.08 6.05
CA LEU A 63 -3.93 22.85 6.26
C LEU A 63 -3.89 24.19 5.51
N LEU A 64 -4.67 24.38 4.44
CA LEU A 64 -4.53 25.60 3.60
C LEU A 64 -5.82 26.24 3.05
N ALA A 65 -7.03 25.74 3.33
CA ALA A 65 -8.23 26.37 2.77
C ALA A 65 -9.37 26.44 3.78
N GLY A 66 -9.66 27.68 4.22
CA GLY A 66 -11.02 28.04 4.55
C GLY A 66 -11.93 27.82 3.34
N SER A 67 -13.21 27.54 3.62
CA SER A 67 -14.35 27.59 2.69
C SER A 67 -14.39 26.61 1.50
N GLY A 68 -14.49 25.30 1.78
CA GLY A 68 -15.09 24.34 0.85
C GLY A 68 -15.81 23.22 1.61
N PRO A 69 -17.02 22.78 1.20
CA PRO A 69 -17.70 21.67 1.86
C PRO A 69 -16.88 20.40 1.67
N ARG A 70 -16.40 19.83 2.79
CA ARG A 70 -15.64 18.57 2.78
C ARG A 70 -16.52 17.45 2.20
N PRO A 71 -16.05 16.64 1.25
CA PRO A 71 -16.84 15.53 0.75
C PRO A 71 -17.14 14.54 1.88
N MET A 72 -18.39 14.10 1.98
CA MET A 72 -18.79 13.07 2.93
C MET A 72 -18.05 11.76 2.60
N CYS A 73 -17.64 10.99 3.61
CA CYS A 73 -16.93 9.73 3.42
C CYS A 73 -17.76 8.72 2.60
N LEU A 74 -19.09 8.82 2.68
CA LEU A 74 -20.03 8.02 1.88
C LEU A 74 -19.94 8.29 0.38
N HIS A 75 -19.47 9.46 -0.03
CA HIS A 75 -19.31 9.83 -1.45
C HIS A 75 -17.91 9.55 -1.99
N LEU A 76 -16.98 9.08 -1.13
CA LEU A 76 -15.66 8.68 -1.58
C LEU A 76 -15.75 7.35 -2.32
N GLN A 77 -15.40 7.40 -3.61
CA GLN A 77 -15.34 6.19 -4.42
C GLN A 77 -14.33 5.20 -3.82
N GLY A 78 -14.74 3.94 -3.76
CA GLY A 78 -13.91 2.84 -3.29
C GLY A 78 -14.05 2.51 -1.81
N LEU A 79 -14.70 3.34 -0.97
CA LEU A 79 -15.02 2.92 0.40
C LEU A 79 -16.26 2.03 0.43
N SER A 80 -16.18 0.97 1.22
CA SER A 80 -17.34 0.16 1.57
C SER A 80 -18.26 0.91 2.56
N PRO A 81 -19.57 0.61 2.65
CA PRO A 81 -20.46 1.28 3.61
C PRO A 81 -19.95 1.24 5.07
N GLY A 82 -19.40 0.11 5.52
CA GLY A 82 -18.76 -0.01 6.82
C GLY A 82 -17.50 0.84 6.95
N GLN A 83 -16.67 0.92 5.90
CA GLN A 83 -15.49 1.78 5.89
C GLN A 83 -15.85 3.26 5.91
N ALA A 84 -16.90 3.66 5.20
CA ALA A 84 -17.39 5.03 5.20
C ALA A 84 -17.85 5.46 6.60
N ARG A 85 -18.56 4.60 7.35
CA ARG A 85 -18.93 4.88 8.75
C ARG A 85 -17.70 5.06 9.66
N ILE A 86 -16.67 4.24 9.51
CA ILE A 86 -15.42 4.39 10.27
C ILE A 86 -14.68 5.67 9.86
N CYS A 87 -14.67 6.00 8.57
CA CYS A 87 -14.12 7.25 8.05
C CYS A 87 -14.81 8.46 8.67
N GLU A 88 -16.14 8.45 8.82
CA GLU A 88 -16.87 9.53 9.48
C GLU A 88 -16.48 9.72 10.94
N LEU A 89 -16.23 8.62 11.66
CA LEU A 89 -15.80 8.66 13.07
C LEU A 89 -14.33 9.08 13.24
N PHE A 90 -13.47 8.69 12.30
CA PHE A 90 -12.02 8.87 12.37
C PHE A 90 -11.48 9.65 11.17
N ARG A 91 -12.11 10.79 10.85
CA ARG A 91 -11.75 11.61 9.68
C ARG A 91 -10.27 12.04 9.69
N ASP A 92 -9.72 12.37 10.86
CA ASP A 92 -8.30 12.72 11.07
C ASP A 92 -7.33 11.57 10.76
N HIS A 93 -7.81 10.32 10.78
CA HIS A 93 -7.01 9.13 10.46
C HIS A 93 -6.89 8.88 8.96
N MET A 94 -7.83 9.36 8.14
CA MET A 94 -7.88 9.04 6.71
C MET A 94 -6.61 9.45 5.94
N PRO A 95 -5.99 10.62 6.21
CA PRO A 95 -4.68 10.94 5.64
C PRO A 95 -3.58 9.91 5.97
N ALA A 96 -3.66 9.26 7.13
CA ALA A 96 -2.72 8.22 7.55
C ALA A 96 -3.00 6.91 6.80
N VAL A 97 -4.27 6.58 6.61
CA VAL A 97 -4.68 5.43 5.79
C VAL A 97 -4.18 5.59 4.35
N GLY A 98 -4.42 6.74 3.73
CA GLY A 98 -3.98 7.02 2.36
C GLY A 98 -2.46 6.96 2.20
N ALA A 99 -1.71 7.61 3.11
CA ALA A 99 -0.26 7.57 3.09
C ALA A 99 0.31 6.16 3.35
N GLY A 100 -0.29 5.40 4.28
CA GLY A 100 0.10 4.03 4.57
C GLY A 100 -0.14 3.09 3.39
N ALA A 101 -1.28 3.23 2.71
CA ALA A 101 -1.57 2.48 1.49
C ALA A 101 -0.61 2.84 0.35
N LYS A 102 -0.33 4.13 0.14
CA LYS A 102 0.63 4.61 -0.88
C LYS A 102 2.04 4.07 -0.62
N ALA A 103 2.52 4.14 0.62
CA ALA A 103 3.82 3.59 1.00
C ALA A 103 3.90 2.07 0.79
N ALA A 104 2.80 1.35 1.11
CA ALA A 104 2.72 -0.09 0.89
C ALA A 104 2.76 -0.49 -0.60
N ILE A 105 2.05 0.23 -1.47
CA ILE A 105 2.08 -0.02 -2.92
C ILE A 105 3.45 0.32 -3.51
N ALA A 106 4.04 1.45 -3.12
CA ALA A 106 5.39 1.81 -3.55
C ALA A 106 6.41 0.73 -3.16
N GLU A 107 6.27 0.16 -1.96
CA GLU A 107 7.12 -0.95 -1.52
C GLU A 107 6.81 -2.26 -2.26
N CYS A 108 5.54 -2.54 -2.55
CA CYS A 108 5.15 -3.69 -3.36
C CYS A 108 5.77 -3.61 -4.77
N GLN A 109 5.65 -2.47 -5.43
CA GLN A 109 6.29 -2.21 -6.71
C GLN A 109 7.81 -2.33 -6.62
N HIS A 110 8.41 -1.89 -5.51
CA HIS A 110 9.84 -2.07 -5.30
C HIS A 110 10.26 -3.54 -5.22
N GLN A 111 9.54 -4.37 -4.43
CA GLN A 111 9.86 -5.78 -4.25
C GLN A 111 9.68 -6.58 -5.54
N PHE A 112 8.71 -6.20 -6.37
CA PHE A 112 8.31 -6.93 -7.58
C PHE A 112 8.77 -6.26 -8.89
N LYS A 113 9.58 -5.19 -8.85
CA LYS A 113 9.99 -4.40 -10.03
C LYS A 113 10.58 -5.21 -11.19
N ASN A 114 11.19 -6.34 -10.88
CA ASN A 114 11.85 -7.24 -11.83
C ASN A 114 11.03 -8.49 -12.13
N GLU A 115 9.94 -8.74 -11.41
CA GLU A 115 9.07 -9.89 -11.65
C GLU A 115 8.09 -9.60 -12.78
N ARG A 116 7.56 -10.63 -13.46
CA ARG A 116 6.57 -10.45 -14.56
C ARG A 116 5.33 -9.67 -14.09
N TRP A 117 4.86 -9.96 -12.88
CA TRP A 117 3.94 -9.08 -12.17
C TRP A 117 4.74 -8.12 -11.29
N ASN A 118 4.64 -6.82 -11.55
CA ASN A 118 5.43 -5.78 -10.87
C ASN A 118 4.62 -4.96 -9.85
N CYS A 119 3.49 -5.50 -9.38
CA CYS A 119 2.55 -4.79 -8.52
C CYS A 119 1.97 -3.49 -9.12
N SER A 120 1.98 -3.37 -10.45
CA SER A 120 1.17 -2.40 -11.15
C SER A 120 -0.30 -2.77 -11.07
N THR A 121 -1.14 -1.76 -10.97
CA THR A 121 -2.58 -1.92 -10.92
C THR A 121 -3.18 -1.65 -12.30
N PRO A 122 -3.81 -2.63 -12.94
CA PRO A 122 -4.41 -2.43 -14.25
C PRO A 122 -5.57 -1.44 -14.15
N TYR A 123 -5.62 -0.47 -15.06
CA TYR A 123 -6.81 0.36 -15.34
C TYR A 123 -7.31 1.23 -14.17
N GLY A 124 -6.40 1.77 -13.36
CA GLY A 124 -6.69 2.95 -12.53
C GLY A 124 -7.76 2.77 -11.45
N SER A 125 -8.06 1.54 -11.02
CA SER A 125 -9.03 1.34 -9.93
C SER A 125 -8.42 1.82 -8.60
N GLY A 126 -8.47 3.12 -8.30
CA GLY A 126 -8.00 3.72 -7.06
C GLY A 126 -8.50 2.95 -5.83
N TYR A 127 -7.61 2.22 -5.17
CA TYR A 127 -8.03 1.16 -4.23
C TYR A 127 -8.36 1.62 -2.81
N VAL A 128 -9.64 1.48 -2.47
CA VAL A 128 -10.08 0.67 -1.31
C VAL A 128 -11.13 -0.38 -1.77
N GLY A 129 -10.99 -0.94 -2.98
CA GLY A 129 -11.79 -2.07 -3.51
C GLY A 129 -11.06 -3.43 -3.47
N PRO A 130 -11.69 -4.57 -3.85
CA PRO A 130 -11.01 -5.85 -3.97
C PRO A 130 -9.74 -5.67 -4.82
N VAL A 131 -8.58 -5.84 -4.18
CA VAL A 131 -7.31 -5.38 -4.77
C VAL A 131 -6.92 -6.26 -5.95
N HIS A 132 -7.41 -7.50 -5.94
CA HIS A 132 -7.21 -8.50 -6.98
C HIS A 132 -8.53 -9.19 -7.29
N LYS A 133 -8.72 -9.60 -8.55
CA LYS A 133 -9.84 -10.46 -8.98
C LYS A 133 -9.62 -11.93 -8.61
N LEU A 134 -8.36 -12.37 -8.63
CA LEU A 134 -7.95 -13.74 -8.30
C LEU A 134 -7.43 -13.78 -6.86
N GLY A 135 -7.59 -14.92 -6.19
CA GLY A 135 -6.99 -15.22 -4.89
C GLY A 135 -5.56 -15.75 -5.02
N SER A 136 -4.69 -15.07 -5.78
CA SER A 136 -3.33 -15.54 -6.08
C SER A 136 -2.32 -15.23 -4.96
N ARG A 137 -1.08 -15.70 -5.10
CA ARG A 137 0.01 -15.35 -4.16
C ARG A 137 0.30 -13.86 -4.15
N GLU A 138 0.20 -13.21 -5.30
CA GLU A 138 0.39 -11.76 -5.46
C GLU A 138 -0.67 -11.01 -4.66
N ALA A 139 -1.92 -11.48 -4.73
CA ALA A 139 -3.00 -10.96 -3.90
C ALA A 139 -2.68 -11.09 -2.41
N ALA A 140 -2.25 -12.27 -1.98
CA ALA A 140 -1.88 -12.51 -0.59
C ALA A 140 -0.82 -11.52 -0.08
N PHE A 141 0.22 -11.26 -0.87
CA PHE A 141 1.23 -10.26 -0.55
C PHE A 141 0.62 -8.84 -0.47
N THR A 142 -0.17 -8.44 -1.47
CA THR A 142 -0.73 -7.09 -1.54
C THR A 142 -1.65 -6.77 -0.35
N TYR A 143 -2.57 -7.69 0.00
CA TYR A 143 -3.42 -7.54 1.19
C TYR A 143 -2.60 -7.40 2.47
N SER A 144 -1.53 -8.19 2.59
CA SER A 144 -0.66 -8.16 3.75
C SER A 144 0.14 -6.86 3.89
N ILE A 145 0.78 -6.39 2.81
CA ILE A 145 1.58 -5.16 2.84
C ILE A 145 0.70 -3.91 3.01
N LEU A 146 -0.49 -3.87 2.41
CA LEU A 146 -1.45 -2.77 2.59
C LEU A 146 -1.90 -2.67 4.06
N SER A 147 -2.28 -3.80 4.64
CA SER A 147 -2.71 -3.87 6.04
C SER A 147 -1.58 -3.47 7.01
N ALA A 148 -0.35 -3.91 6.72
CA ALA A 148 0.85 -3.51 7.45
C ALA A 148 1.16 -2.00 7.27
N GLY A 149 1.01 -1.46 6.05
CA GLY A 149 1.27 -0.05 5.74
C GLY A 149 0.32 0.91 6.47
N VAL A 150 -0.98 0.58 6.56
CA VAL A 150 -1.94 1.36 7.36
C VAL A 150 -1.60 1.28 8.85
N THR A 151 -1.28 0.08 9.37
CA THR A 151 -0.83 -0.06 10.77
C THR A 151 0.44 0.74 11.05
N HIS A 152 1.41 0.73 10.12
CA HIS A 152 2.65 1.48 10.20
C HIS A 152 2.37 2.98 10.33
N GLU A 153 1.63 3.54 9.38
CA GLU A 153 1.45 4.98 9.28
C GLU A 153 0.57 5.52 10.42
N VAL A 154 -0.51 4.84 10.78
CA VAL A 154 -1.36 5.23 11.91
C VAL A 154 -0.55 5.19 13.22
N GLY A 155 0.16 4.11 13.49
CA GLY A 155 0.98 3.98 14.71
C GLY A 155 2.10 5.03 14.79
N ARG A 156 2.68 5.40 13.65
CA ARG A 156 3.68 6.46 13.53
C ARG A 156 3.09 7.84 13.82
N ARG A 157 1.90 8.14 13.30
CA ARG A 157 1.24 9.44 13.51
C ARG A 157 0.72 9.65 14.93
N CYS A 158 0.29 8.58 15.61
CA CYS A 158 0.02 8.63 17.05
C CYS A 158 1.23 9.12 17.85
N ARG A 159 2.43 8.62 17.54
CA ARG A 159 3.67 9.06 18.19
C ARG A 159 4.01 10.52 17.90
N LEU A 160 3.65 11.01 16.71
CA LEU A 160 3.89 12.39 16.30
C LEU A 160 2.84 13.36 16.86
N GLY A 161 1.81 12.88 17.57
CA GLY A 161 0.71 13.72 18.06
C GLY A 161 -0.19 14.26 16.94
N LEU A 162 -0.21 13.60 15.78
CA LEU A 162 -0.97 14.05 14.60
C LEU A 162 -2.39 13.48 14.54
N LEU A 163 -2.78 12.65 15.50
CA LEU A 163 -4.10 12.02 15.59
C LEU A 163 -4.66 12.27 16.99
N GLN A 164 -5.93 12.66 17.09
CA GLN A 164 -6.52 13.08 18.36
C GLN A 164 -6.82 11.90 19.29
N SER A 165 -7.12 10.73 18.72
CA SER A 165 -7.56 9.56 19.48
C SER A 165 -6.43 8.67 20.02
N CYS A 166 -5.16 9.05 19.82
CA CYS A 166 -4.03 8.26 20.27
C CYS A 166 -2.79 9.10 20.56
N GLY A 167 -1.88 8.56 21.37
CA GLY A 167 -0.59 9.15 21.67
C GLY A 167 0.56 8.14 21.59
N CYS A 168 1.62 8.38 22.36
CA CYS A 168 2.80 7.53 22.43
C CYS A 168 2.45 6.08 22.82
N SER A 169 3.30 5.15 22.39
CA SER A 169 3.22 3.75 22.78
C SER A 169 3.26 3.55 24.30
N GLN A 170 2.34 2.75 24.82
CA GLN A 170 2.29 2.31 26.23
C GLN A 170 2.89 0.91 26.40
N ALA A 171 3.74 0.48 25.46
CA ALA A 171 4.37 -0.83 25.53
C ALA A 171 5.33 -0.91 26.72
N ALA A 172 5.23 -1.99 27.50
CA ALA A 172 6.18 -2.30 28.56
C ALA A 172 7.60 -2.50 28.00
N LYS A 173 8.61 -2.20 28.83
CA LYS A 173 10.02 -2.43 28.51
C LYS A 173 10.26 -3.90 28.15
N PRO A 174 10.72 -4.20 26.92
CA PRO A 174 11.00 -5.59 26.54
C PRO A 174 12.22 -6.12 27.30
N SER A 175 12.22 -7.42 27.60
CA SER A 175 13.36 -8.10 28.23
C SER A 175 14.66 -8.04 27.41
N SER A 176 14.57 -7.75 26.12
CA SER A 176 15.74 -7.55 25.25
C SER A 176 16.48 -6.22 25.51
N VAL A 177 15.94 -5.35 26.35
CA VAL A 177 16.53 -4.05 26.72
C VAL A 177 17.11 -4.17 28.12
N SER A 178 18.41 -3.85 28.28
CA SER A 178 19.10 -3.89 29.59
C SER A 178 18.30 -3.14 30.66
N SER A 179 18.21 -3.70 31.87
CA SER A 179 17.58 -3.05 33.03
C SER A 179 18.14 -1.66 33.31
N GLU A 180 19.44 -1.47 33.07
CA GLU A 180 20.18 -0.22 33.26
C GLU A 180 19.75 0.91 32.31
N TRP A 181 19.19 0.58 31.14
CA TRP A 181 18.79 1.59 30.16
C TRP A 181 17.39 2.13 30.47
N THR A 182 17.22 3.44 30.37
CA THR A 182 15.93 4.07 30.62
C THR A 182 14.93 3.66 29.54
N TRP A 183 13.77 3.16 29.96
CA TRP A 183 12.64 2.93 29.05
C TRP A 183 11.74 4.16 29.07
N GLY A 184 11.62 4.83 27.93
CA GLY A 184 10.88 6.09 27.89
C GLY A 184 10.99 6.81 26.56
N GLY A 185 10.57 8.07 26.55
CA GLY A 185 10.34 8.82 25.32
C GLY A 185 9.03 8.41 24.64
N CYS A 186 8.82 8.92 23.42
CA CYS A 186 7.62 8.65 22.66
C CYS A 186 7.90 7.60 21.57
N GLY A 187 7.46 6.36 21.79
CA GLY A 187 7.56 5.27 20.82
C GLY A 187 6.35 5.18 19.87
N ASP A 188 6.53 4.50 18.73
CA ASP A 188 5.46 4.27 17.75
C ASP A 188 4.32 3.42 18.38
N ASN A 189 3.07 3.87 18.25
CA ASN A 189 1.91 3.21 18.88
C ASN A 189 1.33 2.12 17.96
N VAL A 190 2.11 1.04 17.80
CA VAL A 190 1.79 -0.08 16.90
C VAL A 190 0.51 -0.81 17.30
N GLU A 191 0.21 -0.87 18.60
CA GLU A 191 -1.01 -1.51 19.10
C GLU A 191 -2.28 -0.77 18.65
N TYR A 192 -2.26 0.57 18.72
CA TYR A 192 -3.36 1.38 18.21
C TYR A 192 -3.52 1.20 16.69
N GLY A 193 -2.42 1.35 15.94
CA GLY A 193 -2.43 1.17 14.48
C GLY A 193 -2.86 -0.23 14.04
N TYR A 194 -2.57 -1.26 14.84
CA TYR A 194 -3.05 -2.63 14.61
C TYR A 194 -4.58 -2.71 14.69
N ARG A 195 -5.16 -2.20 15.78
CA ARG A 195 -6.60 -2.23 16.03
C ARG A 195 -7.35 -1.43 14.98
N PHE A 196 -6.89 -0.21 14.72
CA PHE A 196 -7.48 0.64 13.69
C PHE A 196 -7.46 -0.02 12.31
N SER A 197 -6.30 -0.55 11.88
CA SER A 197 -6.17 -1.24 10.58
C SER A 197 -7.09 -2.46 10.48
N ARG A 198 -7.20 -3.26 11.55
CA ARG A 198 -8.12 -4.40 11.62
C ARG A 198 -9.57 -3.94 11.44
N ASP A 199 -9.98 -2.91 12.14
CA ASP A 199 -11.38 -2.47 12.15
C ASP A 199 -11.74 -1.78 10.83
N PHE A 200 -10.83 -0.98 10.26
CA PHE A 200 -11.04 -0.28 8.99
C PHE A 200 -10.88 -1.16 7.75
N ILE A 201 -9.88 -2.04 7.67
CA ILE A 201 -9.62 -2.82 6.45
C ILE A 201 -10.52 -4.06 6.40
N ASP A 202 -10.71 -4.75 7.53
CA ASP A 202 -11.42 -6.03 7.51
C ASP A 202 -12.95 -5.85 7.47
N VAL A 203 -13.51 -4.66 7.74
CA VAL A 203 -14.96 -4.44 7.73
C VAL A 203 -15.58 -4.74 6.37
N ARG A 204 -14.91 -4.36 5.28
CA ARG A 204 -15.35 -4.64 3.90
C ARG A 204 -15.51 -6.14 3.64
N GLU A 205 -14.55 -6.93 4.10
CA GLU A 205 -14.57 -8.39 3.90
C GLU A 205 -15.62 -9.07 4.80
N LYS A 206 -16.04 -8.42 5.89
CA LYS A 206 -17.03 -8.95 6.85
C LYS A 206 -18.48 -8.61 6.50
N GLU A 207 -18.72 -7.43 5.94
CA GLU A 207 -20.08 -6.97 5.62
C GLU A 207 -20.63 -7.65 4.35
N GLN A 208 -19.75 -8.13 3.47
CA GLN A 208 -20.13 -8.92 2.31
C GLN A 208 -20.57 -10.32 2.78
N GLY A 209 -21.88 -10.50 2.94
CA GLY A 209 -22.50 -11.76 3.34
C GLY A 209 -22.47 -12.80 2.22
N PHE A 210 -21.33 -13.46 2.02
CA PHE A 210 -21.20 -14.50 1.01
C PHE A 210 -21.79 -15.84 1.48
N PRO A 211 -22.49 -16.59 0.60
CA PRO A 211 -22.93 -17.95 0.91
C PRO A 211 -21.75 -18.82 1.34
N LYS A 212 -21.91 -19.60 2.41
CA LYS A 212 -20.87 -20.53 2.86
C LYS A 212 -20.47 -21.44 1.70
N ARG A 213 -19.16 -21.67 1.56
CA ARG A 213 -18.52 -22.49 0.49
C ARG A 213 -18.48 -21.84 -0.89
N SER A 214 -19.02 -20.63 -1.10
CA SER A 214 -18.81 -19.93 -2.36
C SER A 214 -17.33 -19.56 -2.53
N SER A 215 -16.90 -19.36 -3.78
CA SER A 215 -15.55 -18.88 -4.08
C SER A 215 -15.30 -17.55 -3.34
N ASP A 216 -16.25 -16.62 -3.39
CA ASP A 216 -16.13 -15.31 -2.74
C ASP A 216 -16.03 -15.39 -1.22
N HIS A 217 -16.75 -16.33 -0.59
CA HIS A 217 -16.58 -16.60 0.85
C HIS A 217 -15.15 -17.05 1.16
N GLY A 218 -14.60 -17.95 0.33
CA GLY A 218 -13.21 -18.36 0.45
C GLY A 218 -12.24 -17.20 0.29
N ARG A 219 -12.48 -16.32 -0.70
CA ARG A 219 -11.65 -15.13 -0.96
C ARG A 219 -11.71 -14.14 0.20
N SER A 220 -12.88 -13.86 0.76
CA SER A 220 -13.01 -13.01 1.96
C SER A 220 -12.20 -13.58 3.14
N LEU A 221 -12.28 -14.89 3.39
CA LEU A 221 -11.49 -15.53 4.45
C LEU A 221 -9.97 -15.42 4.20
N MET A 222 -9.54 -15.65 2.96
CA MET A 222 -8.15 -15.50 2.53
C MET A 222 -7.64 -14.06 2.74
N ASN A 223 -8.42 -13.06 2.30
CA ASN A 223 -8.07 -11.64 2.42
C ASN A 223 -7.89 -11.26 3.89
N ARG A 224 -8.85 -11.62 4.75
CA ARG A 224 -8.80 -11.36 6.20
C ARG A 224 -7.60 -12.03 6.86
N TRP A 225 -7.27 -13.26 6.46
CA TRP A 225 -6.07 -13.96 6.96
C TRP A 225 -4.80 -13.20 6.60
N ASN A 226 -4.63 -12.82 5.33
CA ASN A 226 -3.42 -12.15 4.85
C ASN A 226 -3.29 -10.72 5.42
N ASN A 227 -4.40 -10.00 5.59
CA ASN A 227 -4.45 -8.73 6.31
C ASN A 227 -3.91 -8.89 7.73
N GLU A 228 -4.34 -9.94 8.44
CA GLU A 228 -3.92 -10.24 9.81
C GLU A 228 -2.45 -10.63 9.89
N VAL A 229 -1.96 -11.42 8.92
CA VAL A 229 -0.53 -11.76 8.80
C VAL A 229 0.32 -10.50 8.71
N GLY A 230 -0.11 -9.50 7.91
CA GLY A 230 0.60 -8.23 7.76
C GLY A 230 0.72 -7.46 9.07
N ARG A 231 -0.41 -7.30 9.77
CA ARG A 231 -0.46 -6.63 11.09
C ARG A 231 0.36 -7.37 12.15
N LYS A 232 0.32 -8.71 12.15
CA LYS A 232 1.14 -9.52 13.07
C LYS A 232 2.62 -9.39 12.78
N LEU A 233 3.03 -9.41 11.50
CA LEU A 233 4.43 -9.32 11.13
C LEU A 233 5.00 -7.95 11.50
N ILE A 234 4.29 -6.86 11.25
CA ILE A 234 4.80 -5.53 11.63
C ILE A 234 4.90 -5.38 13.15
N LYS A 235 3.90 -5.86 13.90
CA LYS A 235 3.96 -5.88 15.36
C LYS A 235 5.15 -6.70 15.89
N ARG A 236 5.41 -7.88 15.30
CA ARG A 236 6.56 -8.74 15.67
C ARG A 236 7.93 -8.15 15.30
N HIS A 237 8.00 -7.31 14.27
CA HIS A 237 9.26 -6.70 13.81
C HIS A 237 9.48 -5.28 14.35
N THR A 238 8.53 -4.75 15.12
CA THR A 238 8.75 -3.55 15.94
C THR A 238 9.80 -3.87 17.00
N ARG A 239 10.87 -3.07 17.10
CA ARG A 239 11.96 -3.29 18.04
C ARG A 239 12.28 -2.06 18.87
N PRO A 240 12.87 -2.22 20.05
CA PRO A 240 13.47 -1.11 20.78
C PRO A 240 14.53 -0.41 19.93
N LYS A 241 14.46 0.91 19.82
CA LYS A 241 15.59 1.75 19.40
C LYS A 241 15.99 2.66 20.55
N CYS A 242 17.29 2.81 20.74
CA CYS A 242 17.88 3.59 21.82
C CYS A 242 18.62 4.80 21.27
N LYS A 243 18.63 5.89 22.03
CA LYS A 243 19.48 7.06 21.83
C LYS A 243 20.45 7.18 23.00
N CYS A 244 21.72 7.40 22.67
CA CYS A 244 22.77 7.68 23.64
C CYS A 244 22.66 9.11 24.16
N HIS A 245 22.83 9.26 25.47
CA HIS A 245 22.96 10.53 26.15
C HIS A 245 24.25 10.46 26.97
N GLY A 246 25.27 11.21 26.58
CA GLY A 246 26.54 11.23 27.31
C GLY A 246 27.39 12.40 26.82
N VAL A 247 28.27 12.87 27.71
CA VAL A 247 29.19 13.97 27.40
C VAL A 247 30.03 13.57 26.18
N SER A 248 30.15 14.48 25.21
CA SER A 248 30.89 14.26 23.96
C SER A 248 30.44 13.04 23.13
N GLY A 249 29.17 12.66 23.22
CA GLY A 249 28.62 11.53 22.45
C GLY A 249 28.88 10.15 23.06
N ALA A 250 29.36 10.09 24.30
CA ALA A 250 29.45 8.85 25.06
C ALA A 250 28.06 8.19 25.19
N CYS A 251 28.04 6.85 25.28
CA CYS A 251 26.81 6.07 25.34
C CYS A 251 26.66 5.32 26.68
N ASN A 252 27.05 5.97 27.77
CA ASN A 252 26.93 5.49 29.14
C ASN A 252 25.49 5.57 29.67
N LEU A 253 24.70 6.56 29.24
CA LEU A 253 23.25 6.60 29.47
C LEU A 253 22.53 6.43 28.14
N LYS A 254 21.46 5.64 28.12
CA LYS A 254 20.63 5.43 26.93
C LYS A 254 19.16 5.43 27.29
N THR A 255 18.36 6.07 26.45
CA THR A 255 16.90 6.01 26.52
C THR A 255 16.38 5.25 25.32
N CYS A 256 15.52 4.26 25.53
CA CYS A 256 14.97 3.39 24.49
C CYS A 256 13.45 3.49 24.42
N TRP A 257 12.91 3.38 23.21
CA TRP A 257 11.48 3.32 22.91
C TRP A 257 11.18 2.29 21.82
N MET A 258 9.92 1.86 21.71
CA MET A 258 9.50 1.02 20.58
C MET A 258 9.52 1.81 19.28
N GLN A 259 10.12 1.24 18.23
CA GLN A 259 10.11 1.81 16.90
C GLN A 259 9.64 0.79 15.86
N LEU A 260 8.76 1.24 14.96
CA LEU A 260 8.33 0.49 13.78
C LEU A 260 9.52 0.21 12.84
N PRO A 261 9.55 -0.98 12.19
CA PRO A 261 10.50 -1.24 11.11
C PRO A 261 10.19 -0.33 9.92
N THR A 262 11.19 -0.10 9.06
CA THR A 262 10.96 0.63 7.81
C THR A 262 10.08 -0.21 6.87
N MET A 263 9.36 0.45 5.96
CA MET A 263 8.57 -0.28 4.94
C MET A 263 9.44 -1.19 4.08
N ARG A 264 10.69 -0.81 3.80
CA ARG A 264 11.66 -1.68 3.09
C ARG A 264 11.97 -2.97 3.86
N GLN A 265 12.16 -2.89 5.16
CA GLN A 265 12.37 -4.07 6.01
C GLN A 265 11.12 -4.96 6.00
N MET A 266 9.93 -4.36 6.10
CA MET A 266 8.67 -5.09 6.04
C MET A 266 8.43 -5.75 4.68
N GLY A 267 8.76 -5.07 3.58
CA GLY A 267 8.69 -5.63 2.23
C GLY A 267 9.55 -6.88 2.08
N GLY A 268 10.79 -6.86 2.60
CA GLY A 268 11.67 -8.04 2.59
C GLY A 268 11.13 -9.21 3.44
N VAL A 269 10.60 -8.91 4.63
CA VAL A 269 9.95 -9.93 5.49
C VAL A 269 8.76 -10.58 4.77
N LEU A 270 7.89 -9.77 4.16
CA LEU A 270 6.71 -10.24 3.46
C LEU A 270 7.07 -10.99 2.17
N LEU A 271 8.12 -10.59 1.46
CA LEU A 271 8.57 -11.27 0.25
C LEU A 271 9.01 -12.70 0.55
N ASN A 272 9.69 -12.90 1.69
CA ASN A 272 10.03 -14.25 2.16
C ASN A 272 8.78 -15.09 2.45
N LYS A 273 7.72 -14.48 3.02
CA LYS A 273 6.44 -15.15 3.25
C LYS A 273 5.67 -15.42 1.95
N TYR A 274 5.79 -14.55 0.95
CA TYR A 274 5.21 -14.76 -0.38
C TYR A 274 5.81 -15.99 -1.06
N ARG A 275 7.15 -16.15 -1.00
CA ARG A 275 7.85 -17.31 -1.58
C ARG A 275 7.45 -18.64 -0.93
N THR A 276 7.09 -18.63 0.35
CA THR A 276 6.69 -19.83 1.10
C THR A 276 5.17 -19.97 1.31
N ALA A 277 4.38 -19.12 0.64
CA ALA A 277 2.93 -19.05 0.81
C ALA A 277 2.25 -20.41 0.56
N LYS A 278 1.13 -20.64 1.25
CA LYS A 278 0.45 -21.94 1.25
C LYS A 278 -0.88 -21.87 0.50
N ARG A 279 -1.12 -22.87 -0.35
CA ARG A 279 -2.42 -23.03 -0.98
C ARG A 279 -3.44 -23.49 0.05
N ILE A 280 -4.63 -22.90 0.03
CA ILE A 280 -5.75 -23.27 0.88
C ILE A 280 -6.94 -23.71 0.04
N GLN A 281 -7.85 -24.45 0.67
CA GLN A 281 -9.15 -24.81 0.15
C GLN A 281 -10.23 -24.58 1.20
N ILE A 282 -11.48 -24.41 0.77
CA ILE A 282 -12.62 -24.29 1.67
C ILE A 282 -13.23 -25.67 1.89
N ASN A 283 -13.30 -26.11 3.14
CA ASN A 283 -13.85 -27.42 3.48
C ASN A 283 -15.39 -27.42 3.44
N ALA A 284 -15.98 -28.61 3.62
CA ALA A 284 -17.44 -28.77 3.66
C ALA A 284 -18.13 -27.97 4.78
N ARG A 285 -17.41 -27.48 5.80
CA ARG A 285 -17.96 -26.60 6.86
C ARG A 285 -17.85 -25.11 6.52
N GLY A 286 -17.22 -24.75 5.41
CA GLY A 286 -16.98 -23.36 5.01
C GLY A 286 -15.76 -22.73 5.67
N ASN A 287 -14.86 -23.54 6.24
CA ASN A 287 -13.63 -23.08 6.89
C ASN A 287 -12.42 -23.29 5.96
N MET A 288 -11.41 -22.42 6.11
CA MET A 288 -10.14 -22.57 5.42
C MET A 288 -9.37 -23.78 5.92
N GLN A 289 -8.79 -24.55 5.00
CA GLN A 289 -7.88 -25.65 5.27
C GLN A 289 -6.65 -25.52 4.39
N ILE A 290 -5.46 -25.57 4.99
CA ILE A 290 -4.20 -25.58 4.25
C ILE A 290 -4.07 -26.91 3.51
N MET A 291 -3.79 -26.84 2.22
CA MET A 291 -3.48 -28.02 1.42
C MET A 291 -2.06 -28.48 1.73
N SER A 292 -1.92 -29.69 2.26
CA SER A 292 -0.61 -30.34 2.39
C SER A 292 -0.08 -30.65 1.00
N GLN A 293 1.19 -30.30 0.73
CA GLN A 293 1.84 -30.70 -0.52
C GLN A 293 1.94 -32.23 -0.57
N PRO A 294 1.58 -32.89 -1.70
CA PRO A 294 1.78 -34.33 -1.87
C PRO A 294 3.27 -34.68 -1.68
N GLY A 295 3.57 -35.71 -0.87
CA GLY A 295 4.93 -36.24 -0.72
C GLY A 295 5.74 -35.79 0.51
N LYS A 296 5.31 -34.76 1.26
CA LYS A 296 5.89 -34.45 2.57
C LYS A 296 5.01 -34.98 3.69
N ARG A 297 5.21 -36.26 4.05
CA ARG A 297 4.70 -36.80 5.33
C ARG A 297 5.25 -35.93 6.45
N ASP A 298 4.37 -35.19 7.10
CA ASP A 298 4.69 -34.32 8.23
C ASP A 298 5.14 -35.23 9.39
N ARG A 299 6.46 -35.49 9.50
CA ARG A 299 7.02 -36.19 10.66
C ARG A 299 6.64 -35.38 11.90
N GLN A 300 5.90 -36.05 12.78
CA GLN A 300 5.36 -35.53 14.04
C GLN A 300 6.48 -34.98 14.93
N GLY A 301 6.15 -33.94 15.71
CA GLY A 301 7.02 -33.39 16.77
C GLY A 301 7.12 -31.87 16.75
N GLY A 302 6.12 -31.15 17.27
CA GLY A 302 6.23 -29.68 17.47
C GLY A 302 4.95 -28.86 17.37
N GLY A 303 3.80 -29.39 17.81
CA GLY A 303 2.46 -28.81 17.55
C GLY A 303 2.28 -27.32 17.90
N LYS A 304 2.84 -26.82 19.02
CA LYS A 304 2.67 -25.41 19.44
C LYS A 304 3.50 -24.41 18.60
N ARG A 305 4.75 -24.74 18.26
CA ARG A 305 5.62 -23.87 17.44
C ARG A 305 5.17 -23.86 15.98
N LYS A 306 4.78 -25.02 15.42
CA LYS A 306 4.20 -25.11 14.06
C LYS A 306 2.92 -24.27 13.94
N ASN A 307 1.99 -24.38 14.89
CA ASN A 307 0.75 -23.59 14.87
C ASN A 307 0.99 -22.07 14.97
N ARG A 308 1.99 -21.62 15.76
CA ARG A 308 2.36 -20.19 15.82
C ARG A 308 3.03 -19.68 14.54
N ALA A 309 3.82 -20.52 13.86
CA ALA A 309 4.44 -20.17 12.58
C ALA A 309 3.39 -20.01 11.48
N LEU A 310 2.41 -20.93 11.43
CA LEU A 310 1.28 -20.89 10.50
C LEU A 310 0.49 -19.58 10.58
N GLN A 311 0.32 -19.00 11.77
CA GLN A 311 -0.37 -17.71 11.96
C GLN A 311 0.29 -16.51 11.26
N THR A 312 1.49 -16.68 10.71
CA THR A 312 2.22 -15.66 9.94
C THR A 312 2.66 -16.14 8.56
N GLU A 313 2.05 -17.22 8.06
CA GLU A 313 2.20 -17.66 6.68
C GLU A 313 1.12 -17.02 5.81
N LEU A 314 1.50 -16.52 4.64
CA LEU A 314 0.56 -16.06 3.64
C LEU A 314 -0.15 -17.25 2.99
N VAL A 315 -1.41 -17.05 2.62
CA VAL A 315 -2.24 -18.09 2.00
C VAL A 315 -2.90 -17.61 0.72
N PHE A 316 -3.09 -18.53 -0.23
CA PHE A 316 -3.71 -18.25 -1.52
C PHE A 316 -4.65 -19.38 -1.96
N LEU A 317 -5.61 -19.09 -2.83
CA LEU A 317 -6.62 -20.03 -3.34
C LEU A 317 -6.31 -20.44 -4.79
N ASP A 318 -6.05 -19.45 -5.62
CA ASP A 318 -5.96 -19.59 -7.07
C ASP A 318 -4.50 -19.57 -7.53
N ASP A 319 -4.21 -20.32 -8.59
CA ASP A 319 -2.91 -20.22 -9.23
C ASP A 319 -2.72 -18.85 -9.88
N SER A 320 -1.48 -18.35 -9.86
CA SER A 320 -1.14 -17.08 -10.49
C SER A 320 -1.38 -17.17 -12.01
N PRO A 321 -2.01 -16.17 -12.64
CA PRO A 321 -2.26 -16.17 -14.08
C PRO A 321 -0.96 -16.00 -14.88
N ASP A 322 -1.06 -16.13 -16.21
CA ASP A 322 0.04 -15.77 -17.09
C ASP A 322 0.20 -14.23 -17.14
N TYR A 323 1.26 -13.74 -16.50
CA TYR A 323 1.61 -12.32 -16.50
C TYR A 323 2.40 -11.88 -17.75
N CYS A 324 2.73 -12.79 -18.67
CA CYS A 324 3.48 -12.45 -19.88
C CYS A 324 2.67 -11.62 -20.88
N ARG A 325 1.38 -11.90 -21.00
CA ARG A 325 0.47 -11.28 -21.98
C ARG A 325 -0.58 -10.43 -21.25
N GLU A 326 -1.03 -9.37 -21.91
CA GLU A 326 -2.14 -8.56 -21.41
C GLU A 326 -3.43 -9.39 -21.46
N ASN A 327 -4.16 -9.41 -20.34
CA ASN A 327 -5.47 -10.02 -20.24
C ASN A 327 -6.35 -9.20 -19.29
N ARG A 328 -7.27 -8.42 -19.85
CA ARG A 328 -8.22 -7.57 -19.11
C ARG A 328 -9.13 -8.36 -18.17
N ALA A 329 -9.52 -9.58 -18.55
CA ALA A 329 -10.39 -10.41 -17.74
C ALA A 329 -9.68 -10.79 -16.43
N GLN A 330 -8.42 -11.22 -16.53
CA GLN A 330 -7.57 -11.61 -15.39
C GLN A 330 -6.89 -10.43 -14.68
N GLY A 331 -6.87 -9.24 -15.30
CA GLY A 331 -6.19 -8.06 -14.77
C GLY A 331 -4.67 -8.15 -14.91
N THR A 332 -4.17 -8.70 -16.01
CA THR A 332 -2.73 -8.70 -16.32
C THR A 332 -2.43 -7.65 -17.38
N LEU A 333 -1.35 -6.89 -17.22
CA LEU A 333 -0.90 -5.88 -18.18
C LEU A 333 0.09 -6.44 -19.23
N GLY A 334 0.60 -7.65 -19.01
CA GLY A 334 1.69 -8.20 -19.80
C GLY A 334 3.05 -7.58 -19.47
N THR A 335 4.10 -8.04 -20.15
CA THR A 335 5.48 -7.58 -19.96
C THR A 335 6.05 -6.78 -21.13
N THR A 336 5.22 -6.44 -22.13
CA THR A 336 5.63 -5.64 -23.28
C THR A 336 6.09 -4.24 -22.84
N GLY A 337 7.18 -3.74 -23.42
CA GLY A 337 7.75 -2.43 -23.09
C GLY A 337 8.53 -2.36 -21.77
N ARG A 338 8.71 -3.49 -21.07
CA ARG A 338 9.48 -3.54 -19.83
C ARG A 338 10.98 -3.67 -20.10
N ILE A 339 11.75 -2.95 -19.30
CA ILE A 339 13.21 -3.01 -19.31
C ILE A 339 13.66 -4.31 -18.63
N CYS A 340 14.59 -5.02 -19.27
CA CYS A 340 15.21 -6.24 -18.78
C CYS A 340 16.74 -6.15 -18.91
N ARG A 341 17.47 -7.10 -18.31
CA ARG A 341 18.92 -7.23 -18.41
C ARG A 341 19.30 -8.45 -19.24
N ARG A 342 20.08 -8.24 -20.29
CA ARG A 342 20.61 -9.31 -21.13
C ARG A 342 21.64 -10.14 -20.33
N GLY A 343 21.57 -11.46 -20.45
CA GLY A 343 22.49 -12.39 -19.77
C GLY A 343 22.23 -12.61 -18.27
N SER A 344 21.24 -11.94 -17.66
CA SER A 344 20.81 -12.29 -16.30
C SER A 344 19.92 -13.53 -16.34
N ALA A 345 20.21 -14.50 -15.47
CA ALA A 345 19.36 -15.68 -15.25
C ALA A 345 18.24 -15.43 -14.23
N GLY A 346 18.21 -14.24 -13.62
CA GLY A 346 17.19 -13.85 -12.64
C GLY A 346 15.87 -13.40 -13.27
N SER A 347 14.93 -12.95 -12.42
CA SER A 347 13.64 -12.41 -12.90
C SER A 347 13.79 -11.14 -13.74
N ASP A 348 14.88 -10.37 -13.54
CA ASP A 348 15.23 -9.23 -14.38
C ASP A 348 15.82 -9.61 -15.75
N GLY A 349 16.07 -10.90 -15.99
CA GLY A 349 16.59 -11.43 -17.25
C GLY A 349 15.62 -11.25 -18.41
N CYS A 350 16.12 -10.86 -19.57
CA CYS A 350 15.29 -10.70 -20.76
C CYS A 350 14.63 -12.02 -21.20
N ASP A 351 15.30 -13.16 -21.00
CA ASP A 351 14.73 -14.47 -21.33
C ASP A 351 13.51 -14.81 -20.45
N VAL A 352 13.51 -14.33 -19.20
CA VAL A 352 12.40 -14.53 -18.25
C VAL A 352 11.28 -13.51 -18.48
N LEU A 353 11.63 -12.23 -18.61
CA LEU A 353 10.68 -11.12 -18.63
C LEU A 353 9.99 -10.97 -19.99
N CYS A 354 10.70 -11.20 -21.10
CA CYS A 354 10.17 -11.09 -22.45
C CYS A 354 9.39 -12.33 -22.89
N CYS A 355 9.41 -13.40 -22.09
CA CYS A 355 8.62 -14.61 -22.30
C CYS A 355 8.80 -15.22 -23.70
N GLY A 356 10.05 -15.25 -24.19
CA GLY A 356 10.40 -15.81 -25.50
C GLY A 356 10.04 -14.96 -26.71
N ARG A 357 9.48 -13.75 -26.53
CA ARG A 357 9.10 -12.85 -27.65
C ARG A 357 10.28 -12.11 -28.31
N GLY A 358 11.51 -12.36 -27.87
CA GLY A 358 12.69 -11.56 -28.23
C GLY A 358 12.78 -10.24 -27.44
N TYR A 359 13.92 -9.58 -27.57
CA TYR A 359 14.24 -8.30 -26.95
C TYR A 359 15.29 -7.56 -27.79
N ASN A 360 15.27 -6.23 -27.70
CA ASN A 360 16.19 -5.34 -28.40
C ASN A 360 17.43 -5.02 -27.57
#